data_AF-A0A258LY96-F1
#
_entry.id   AF-A0A258LY96-F1
#
_cell.length_a   1.000
_cell.length_b   1.000
_cell.length_c   1.000
_cell.angle_alpha   90.00
_cell.angle_beta   90.00
_cell.angle_gamma   90.00
#
_symmetry.space_group_name_H-M   'P 1'
#
loop_
_entity.id
_entity.type
_entity.pdbx_description
1 polymer ?
#
loop_
_entity_poly.entity_id
_entity_poly.type
_entity_poly.pdbx_seq_one_letter_code
_entity_poly.pdbx_strand_id
1 'polypeptide(L)'
;MFKIFSKDPIHDPIHKQAPATEIKKTTCYMCACRCGIRAHLRDGELVYIDGNPEHPLNQGVICAKGSAGIMKQKSPARITKPLLRKEGSDRGAGEFDEISWEQAFELLVDRLKKIRETDPKKFALFTGRDQMQALTGLFARQFGTPNYAAHGGFCSVNMAAGMIYTIGGSFWEFGGPDLDHAKLFIMIGTAEDHHSNPMKIALSKFKRAGGRFISINPVRTGYSAIADEWIPIKPGTDGALFMALMHELIRTEQYDAAFLKRYSNSGQLVCLDAGPEEGLFLFDPDS
;
A
#
# COMPACT_ATOMS: atom_id res chain seq x y z
N MET A 1 17.07 10.63 -44.10
CA MET A 1 16.11 9.81 -44.88
C MET A 1 15.20 9.11 -43.87
N PHE A 2 13.98 9.60 -43.65
CA PHE A 2 13.06 9.02 -42.68
C PHE A 2 12.58 7.65 -43.20
N LYS A 3 12.84 6.57 -42.46
CA LYS A 3 12.28 5.24 -42.78
C LYS A 3 10.82 5.21 -42.30
N ILE A 4 9.90 5.54 -43.20
CA ILE A 4 8.44 5.61 -42.96
C ILE A 4 7.83 4.25 -42.58
N PHE A 5 8.54 3.14 -42.82
CA PHE A 5 8.07 1.77 -42.56
C PHE A 5 9.03 0.93 -41.71
N SER A 6 9.73 1.52 -40.74
CA SER A 6 10.46 0.69 -39.78
C SER A 6 9.47 -0.08 -38.91
N LYS A 7 9.60 -1.41 -38.85
CA LYS A 7 8.90 -2.25 -37.86
C LYS A 7 9.52 -2.11 -36.46
N ASP A 8 10.70 -1.49 -36.37
CA ASP A 8 11.34 -1.22 -35.11
C ASP A 8 10.49 -0.22 -34.31
N PRO A 9 10.27 -0.46 -33.02
CA PRO A 9 9.53 0.48 -32.20
C PRO A 9 10.27 1.82 -32.18
N ILE A 10 9.52 2.93 -32.35
CA ILE A 10 10.04 4.30 -32.27
C ILE A 10 10.82 4.52 -30.95
N HIS A 11 10.46 3.77 -29.92
CA HIS A 11 11.12 3.68 -28.64
C HIS A 11 11.31 2.20 -28.26
N ASP A 12 12.55 1.71 -28.19
CA ASP A 12 12.88 0.42 -27.60
C ASP A 12 13.31 0.63 -26.13
N PRO A 13 12.44 0.38 -25.14
CA PRO A 13 12.77 0.54 -23.72
C PRO A 13 13.75 -0.53 -23.21
N ILE A 14 14.01 -1.56 -24.01
CA ILE A 14 14.78 -2.74 -23.62
C ILE A 14 16.20 -2.62 -24.19
N HIS A 15 16.36 -1.96 -25.34
CA HIS A 15 17.65 -1.83 -26.02
C HIS A 15 17.98 -0.40 -26.45
N LYS A 16 18.85 0.25 -25.66
CA LYS A 16 19.85 1.25 -26.11
C LYS A 16 20.91 1.43 -25.02
N GLN A 17 22.06 0.79 -25.19
CA GLN A 17 23.26 1.12 -24.42
C GLN A 17 24.04 2.21 -25.16
N ALA A 18 24.19 3.36 -24.52
CA ALA A 18 25.16 4.40 -24.87
C ALA A 18 25.81 4.89 -23.57
N PRO A 19 27.02 5.49 -23.65
CA PRO A 19 28.25 5.00 -23.05
C PRO A 19 28.18 4.71 -21.53
N ALA A 20 28.98 3.72 -21.10
CA ALA A 20 29.28 3.24 -19.73
C ALA A 20 28.34 3.74 -18.63
N THR A 21 27.07 3.37 -18.73
CA THR A 21 26.09 3.67 -17.69
C THR A 21 26.16 2.56 -16.65
N GLU A 22 26.56 2.88 -15.43
CA GLU A 22 26.47 1.95 -14.31
C GLU A 22 24.99 1.76 -13.98
N ILE A 23 24.54 0.50 -13.90
CA ILE A 23 23.14 0.18 -13.61
C ILE A 23 23.07 -0.46 -12.22
N LYS A 24 22.38 0.22 -11.30
CA LYS A 24 22.07 -0.32 -9.96
C LYS A 24 20.62 -0.74 -9.87
N LYS A 25 20.38 -1.96 -9.38
CA LYS A 25 19.02 -2.47 -9.11
C LYS A 25 18.60 -2.06 -7.69
N THR A 26 17.40 -1.51 -7.54
CA THR A 26 16.85 -1.12 -6.25
C THR A 26 15.31 -1.16 -6.28
N THR A 27 14.65 -0.74 -5.20
CA THR A 27 13.18 -0.70 -5.10
C THR A 27 12.64 0.72 -5.24
N CYS A 28 11.51 0.85 -5.95
CA CYS A 28 10.78 2.10 -6.06
C CYS A 28 10.09 2.46 -4.75
N TYR A 29 10.43 3.63 -4.20
CA TYR A 29 9.86 4.11 -2.94
C TYR A 29 8.69 5.10 -3.11
N MET A 30 8.10 5.18 -4.31
CA MET A 30 7.03 6.15 -4.63
C MET A 30 5.64 5.70 -4.15
N CYS A 31 5.41 4.41 -3.95
CA CYS A 31 4.17 3.87 -3.38
C CYS A 31 4.42 2.51 -2.71
N ALA A 32 3.35 1.93 -2.15
CA ALA A 32 3.34 0.64 -1.47
C ALA A 32 3.83 -0.55 -2.30
N CYS A 33 3.69 -0.50 -3.63
CA CYS A 33 3.93 -1.66 -4.49
C CYS A 33 5.41 -2.09 -4.55
N ARG A 34 6.36 -1.22 -4.15
CA ARG A 34 7.80 -1.53 -4.12
C ARG A 34 8.33 -2.21 -5.38
N CYS A 35 7.90 -1.72 -6.54
CA CYS A 35 8.34 -2.22 -7.85
C CYS A 35 9.88 -2.22 -7.94
N GLY A 36 10.47 -3.26 -8.53
CA GLY A 36 11.88 -3.27 -8.84
C GLY A 36 12.20 -2.29 -9.96
N ILE A 37 13.24 -1.50 -9.75
CA ILE A 37 13.71 -0.49 -10.70
C ILE A 37 15.19 -0.64 -10.97
N ARG A 38 15.63 -0.10 -12.11
CA ARG A 38 17.05 0.11 -12.41
C ARG A 38 17.33 1.60 -12.39
N ALA A 39 18.33 1.99 -11.62
CA ALA A 39 18.87 3.33 -11.56
C ALA A 39 20.10 3.39 -12.47
N HIS A 40 20.04 4.24 -13.48
CA HIS A 40 21.07 4.43 -14.48
C HIS A 40 21.95 5.61 -14.07
N LEU A 41 23.23 5.35 -13.83
CA LEU A 41 24.22 6.31 -13.36
C LEU A 41 25.25 6.61 -14.46
N ARG A 42 25.59 7.89 -14.63
CA ARG A 42 26.70 8.34 -15.46
C ARG A 42 27.59 9.22 -14.61
N ASP A 43 28.87 8.86 -14.48
CA ASP A 43 29.83 9.56 -13.62
C ASP A 43 29.33 9.73 -12.17
N GLY A 44 28.63 8.71 -11.65
CA GLY A 44 28.02 8.73 -10.31
C GLY A 44 26.68 9.46 -10.22
N GLU A 45 26.26 10.18 -11.26
CA GLU A 45 25.01 10.95 -11.28
C GLU A 45 23.84 10.15 -11.83
N LEU A 46 22.70 10.19 -11.14
CA LEU A 46 21.46 9.55 -11.59
C LEU A 46 20.92 10.25 -12.83
N VAL A 47 20.83 9.56 -13.97
CA VAL A 47 20.35 10.14 -15.23
C VAL A 47 19.02 9.59 -15.69
N TYR A 48 18.67 8.36 -15.30
CA TYR A 48 17.44 7.71 -15.74
C TYR A 48 16.98 6.62 -14.77
N ILE A 49 15.67 6.36 -14.74
CA ILE A 49 15.04 5.27 -13.98
C ILE A 49 14.09 4.53 -14.93
N ASP A 50 14.23 3.21 -14.99
CA ASP A 50 13.24 2.31 -15.59
C ASP A 50 12.92 1.13 -14.66
N GLY A 51 12.02 0.24 -15.11
CA GLY A 51 11.71 -0.97 -14.37
C GLY A 51 12.75 -2.05 -14.54
N ASN A 52 12.96 -2.84 -13.49
CA ASN A 52 13.79 -4.04 -13.54
C ASN A 52 13.00 -5.21 -14.16
N PRO A 53 13.36 -5.71 -15.36
CA PRO A 53 12.68 -6.83 -16.01
C PRO A 53 12.73 -8.14 -15.20
N GLU A 54 13.77 -8.31 -14.38
CA GLU A 54 13.98 -9.50 -13.56
C GLU A 54 13.20 -9.46 -12.23
N HIS A 55 12.56 -8.34 -11.90
CA HIS A 55 11.85 -8.24 -10.63
C HIS A 55 10.49 -8.95 -10.70
N PRO A 56 10.18 -9.88 -9.78
CA PRO A 56 9.04 -10.78 -9.91
C PRO A 56 7.69 -10.05 -9.92
N LEU A 57 7.61 -8.92 -9.21
CA LEU A 57 6.35 -8.20 -9.03
C LEU A 57 5.92 -7.38 -10.25
N ASN A 58 6.86 -6.71 -10.93
CA ASN A 58 6.53 -5.75 -11.98
C ASN A 58 7.14 -6.06 -13.34
N GLN A 59 8.10 -6.99 -13.43
CA GLN A 59 8.65 -7.51 -14.69
C GLN A 59 9.04 -6.39 -15.67
N GLY A 60 9.66 -5.33 -15.16
CA GLY A 60 10.11 -4.18 -15.97
C GLY A 60 9.07 -3.08 -16.19
N VAL A 61 7.80 -3.30 -15.86
CA VAL A 61 6.76 -2.28 -16.02
C VAL A 61 6.80 -1.31 -14.83
N ILE A 62 6.82 -0.01 -15.10
CA ILE A 62 6.80 1.05 -14.07
C ILE A 62 5.86 2.18 -14.43
N CYS A 63 5.27 2.82 -13.41
CA CYS A 63 4.27 3.86 -13.63
C CYS A 63 4.95 5.23 -13.79
N ALA A 64 4.17 6.24 -14.13
CA ALA A 64 4.66 7.62 -14.22
C ALA A 64 5.32 8.08 -12.91
N LYS A 65 4.75 7.71 -11.75
CA LYS A 65 5.34 8.02 -10.44
C LYS A 65 6.74 7.41 -10.28
N GLY A 66 6.89 6.13 -10.62
CA GLY A 66 8.17 5.43 -10.55
C GLY A 66 9.21 6.01 -11.50
N SER A 67 8.81 6.26 -12.75
CA SER A 67 9.69 6.84 -13.79
C SER A 67 10.14 8.25 -13.42
N ALA A 68 9.25 9.05 -12.81
CA ALA A 68 9.54 10.39 -12.33
C ALA A 68 10.31 10.42 -10.99
N GLY A 69 10.69 9.28 -10.42
CA GLY A 69 11.42 9.24 -9.13
C GLY A 69 12.71 10.07 -9.12
N ILE A 70 13.36 10.22 -10.28
CA ILE A 70 14.54 11.08 -10.47
C ILE A 70 14.23 12.57 -10.16
N MET A 71 13.02 13.04 -10.45
CA MET A 71 12.61 14.42 -10.20
C MET A 71 12.62 14.76 -8.71
N LYS A 72 12.38 13.77 -7.84
CA LYS A 72 12.51 13.96 -6.38
C LYS A 72 13.97 14.20 -5.99
N GLN A 73 14.92 13.48 -6.60
CA GLN A 73 16.34 13.58 -6.27
C GLN A 73 16.99 14.87 -6.79
N LYS A 74 16.54 15.33 -7.98
CA LYS A 74 17.02 16.54 -8.66
C LYS A 74 16.15 17.77 -8.41
N SER A 75 15.14 17.68 -7.55
CA SER A 75 14.25 18.81 -7.28
C SER A 75 15.05 19.99 -6.71
N PRO A 76 14.89 21.22 -7.24
CA PRO A 76 15.48 22.40 -6.63
C PRO A 76 14.91 22.69 -5.23
N ALA A 77 13.72 22.16 -4.91
CA ALA A 77 13.09 22.26 -3.60
C ALA A 77 13.54 21.15 -2.63
N ARG A 78 14.54 20.33 -2.98
CA ARG A 78 15.03 19.27 -2.10
C ARG A 78 15.75 19.88 -0.90
N ILE A 79 15.35 19.47 0.30
CA ILE A 79 16.04 19.83 1.54
C ILE A 79 17.36 19.06 1.59
N THR A 80 18.48 19.79 1.60
CA THR A 80 19.85 19.23 1.58
C THR A 80 20.59 19.40 2.89
N LYS A 81 20.12 20.29 3.77
CA LYS A 81 20.71 20.59 5.08
C LYS A 81 19.62 20.69 6.15
N PRO A 82 19.97 20.47 7.44
CA PRO A 82 19.07 20.78 8.54
C PRO A 82 18.74 22.28 8.59
N LEU A 83 17.50 22.60 8.95
CA LEU A 83 16.98 23.96 9.03
C LEU A 83 16.42 24.21 10.43
N LEU A 84 16.82 25.30 11.06
CA LEU A 84 16.30 25.77 12.34
C LEU A 84 15.40 26.97 12.12
N ARG A 85 14.19 26.95 12.68
CA ARG A 85 13.28 28.11 12.61
C ARG A 85 13.96 29.31 13.31
N LYS A 86 13.93 30.48 12.67
CA LYS A 86 14.52 31.71 13.23
C LYS A 86 13.91 32.06 14.58
N GLU A 87 14.74 32.54 15.49
CA GLU A 87 14.28 33.04 16.77
C GLU A 87 13.29 34.21 16.58
N GLY A 88 12.24 34.25 17.39
CA GLY A 88 11.17 35.27 17.27
C GLY A 88 10.17 35.04 16.13
N SER A 89 10.39 34.07 15.24
CA SER A 89 9.46 33.77 14.14
C SER A 89 8.37 32.76 14.52
N ASP A 90 7.16 33.00 14.01
CA ASP A 90 6.00 32.14 14.21
C ASP A 90 6.06 30.86 13.37
N ARG A 91 5.39 29.81 13.86
CA ARG A 91 5.21 28.57 13.07
C ARG A 91 4.38 28.88 11.82
N GLY A 92 4.92 28.57 10.65
CA GLY A 92 4.29 28.83 9.37
C GLY A 92 4.83 30.06 8.63
N ALA A 93 5.67 30.89 9.27
CA ALA A 93 6.27 32.07 8.64
C ALA A 93 7.29 31.73 7.54
N GLY A 94 7.81 30.50 7.50
CA GLY A 94 8.77 30.08 6.48
C GLY A 94 10.21 30.58 6.71
N GLU A 95 10.50 31.10 7.91
CA GLU A 95 11.79 31.70 8.24
C GLU A 95 12.72 30.71 8.94
N PHE A 96 13.82 30.35 8.27
CA PHE A 96 14.79 29.36 8.75
C PHE A 96 16.24 29.82 8.55
N ASP A 97 17.12 29.38 9.45
CA ASP A 97 18.56 29.39 9.31
C ASP A 97 19.07 27.97 9.03
N GLU A 98 20.04 27.84 8.12
CA GLU A 98 20.76 26.58 7.93
C GLU A 98 21.65 26.31 9.15
N ILE A 99 21.61 25.08 9.66
CA ILE A 99 22.48 24.64 10.78
C ILE A 99 23.23 23.36 10.40
N SER A 100 24.31 23.07 11.12
CA SER A 100 25.05 21.82 10.93
C SER A 100 24.26 20.61 11.46
N TRP A 101 24.65 19.41 11.03
CA TRP A 101 24.07 18.18 11.55
C TRP A 101 24.40 17.97 13.03
N GLU A 102 25.61 18.34 13.45
CA GLU A 102 26.07 18.26 14.84
C GLU A 102 25.16 19.12 15.74
N GLN A 103 24.95 20.39 15.37
CA GLN A 103 24.06 21.30 16.08
C GLN A 103 22.62 20.79 16.10
N ALA A 104 22.13 20.24 14.97
CA ALA A 104 20.78 19.69 14.89
C ALA A 104 20.59 18.50 15.86
N PHE A 105 21.57 17.60 15.94
CA PHE A 105 21.53 16.46 16.85
C PHE A 105 21.66 16.88 18.31
N GLU A 106 22.54 17.82 18.65
CA GLU A 106 22.66 18.36 20.02
C GLU A 106 21.32 18.93 20.50
N LEU A 107 20.67 19.77 19.68
CA LEU A 107 19.37 20.35 19.99
C LEU A 107 18.27 19.29 20.20
N LEU A 108 18.27 18.23 19.38
CA LEU A 108 17.33 17.12 19.52
C LEU A 108 17.59 16.32 20.79
N VAL A 109 18.86 15.98 21.07
CA VAL A 109 19.26 15.23 22.26
C VAL A 109 18.87 15.99 23.53
N ASP A 110 19.20 17.28 23.62
CA ASP A 110 18.88 18.11 24.79
C ASP A 110 17.37 18.18 25.04
N ARG A 111 16.57 18.36 23.99
CA ARG A 111 15.10 18.41 24.10
C ARG A 111 14.52 17.06 24.49
N LEU A 112 14.94 15.99 23.82
CA LEU A 112 14.42 14.65 24.05
C LEU A 112 14.84 14.11 25.42
N LYS A 113 16.05 14.42 25.90
CA LYS A 113 16.53 14.07 27.24
C LYS A 113 15.63 14.67 28.32
N LYS A 114 15.32 15.96 28.24
CA LYS A 114 14.42 16.65 29.20
C LYS A 114 13.02 16.03 29.23
N ILE A 115 12.48 15.65 28.07
CA ILE A 115 11.17 14.98 28.00
C ILE A 115 11.24 13.60 28.65
N ARG A 116 12.30 12.83 28.34
CA ARG A 116 12.50 11.48 28.88
C ARG A 116 12.68 11.48 30.39
N GLU A 117 13.42 12.44 30.94
CA GLU A 117 13.67 12.58 32.38
C GLU A 117 12.42 12.97 33.18
N THR A 118 11.40 13.53 32.51
CA THR A 118 10.17 13.98 33.18
C THR A 118 9.01 13.00 32.97
N ASP A 119 8.48 12.92 31.76
CA ASP A 119 7.48 11.93 31.38
C ASP A 119 7.65 11.60 29.89
N PRO A 120 8.21 10.43 29.54
CA PRO A 120 8.46 10.07 28.16
C PRO A 120 7.18 9.95 27.33
N LYS A 121 6.00 9.80 27.95
CA LYS A 121 4.70 9.77 27.24
C LYS A 121 4.37 11.12 26.59
N LYS A 122 4.97 12.23 27.03
CA LYS A 122 4.77 13.54 26.40
C LYS A 122 5.40 13.65 25.01
N PHE A 123 6.23 12.69 24.61
CA PHE A 123 6.76 12.61 23.25
C PHE A 123 5.83 11.77 22.36
N ALA A 124 5.44 12.31 21.22
CA ALA A 124 4.71 11.58 20.19
C ALA A 124 5.54 11.48 18.90
N LEU A 125 5.64 10.27 18.35
CA LEU A 125 6.39 9.99 17.12
C LEU A 125 5.43 9.54 16.01
N PHE A 126 5.24 10.41 15.02
CA PHE A 126 4.43 10.10 13.84
C PHE A 126 5.33 9.93 12.62
N THR A 127 5.13 8.83 11.91
CA THR A 127 5.84 8.55 10.67
C THR A 127 4.86 8.43 9.50
N GLY A 128 5.33 8.82 8.32
CA GLY A 128 4.61 8.58 7.08
C GLY A 128 4.63 7.09 6.71
N ARG A 129 4.38 6.80 5.43
CA ARG A 129 4.55 5.45 4.90
C ARG A 129 6.02 5.13 4.67
N ASP A 130 6.73 4.81 5.76
CA ASP A 130 8.05 4.19 5.70
C ASP A 130 7.95 2.68 5.98
N GLN A 131 8.90 1.89 5.46
CA GLN A 131 9.07 0.47 5.80
C GLN A 131 9.98 0.31 7.02
N MET A 132 10.16 1.38 7.80
CA MET A 132 11.09 1.42 8.91
C MET A 132 10.35 1.37 10.26
N GLN A 133 9.07 1.02 10.24
CA GLN A 133 8.19 0.94 11.42
C GLN A 133 8.76 0.07 12.54
N ALA A 134 9.52 -0.97 12.19
CA ALA A 134 10.23 -1.79 13.18
C ALA A 134 11.28 -0.97 13.95
N LEU A 135 12.07 -0.13 13.27
CA LEU A 135 13.09 0.69 13.92
C LEU A 135 12.49 1.90 14.64
N THR A 136 11.50 2.55 14.04
CA THR A 136 10.85 3.72 14.65
C THR A 136 10.03 3.31 15.87
N GLY A 137 9.35 2.15 15.81
CA GLY A 137 8.69 1.51 16.94
C GLY A 137 9.69 1.05 18.01
N LEU A 138 10.83 0.48 17.62
CA LEU A 138 11.91 0.14 18.56
C LEU A 138 12.41 1.39 19.28
N PHE A 139 12.70 2.46 18.54
CA PHE A 139 13.12 3.74 19.12
C PHE A 139 12.08 4.29 20.11
N ALA A 140 10.80 4.33 19.74
CA ALA A 140 9.73 4.81 20.61
C ALA A 140 9.63 4.00 21.92
N ARG A 141 9.71 2.66 21.82
CA ARG A 141 9.71 1.76 22.98
C ARG A 141 10.94 1.98 23.86
N GLN A 142 12.13 2.13 23.28
CA GLN A 142 13.37 2.40 24.01
C GLN A 142 13.38 3.80 24.64
N PHE A 143 12.70 4.77 24.02
CA PHE A 143 12.47 6.10 24.59
C PHE A 143 11.50 6.05 25.79
N GLY A 144 10.55 5.11 25.78
CA GLY A 144 9.54 4.94 26.81
C GLY A 144 8.19 5.58 26.47
N THR A 145 7.95 5.93 25.20
CA THR A 145 6.66 6.47 24.77
C THR A 145 5.76 5.40 24.15
N PRO A 146 4.48 5.29 24.57
CA PRO A 146 3.48 4.51 23.85
C PRO A 146 2.90 5.26 22.64
N ASN A 147 3.18 6.56 22.52
CA ASN A 147 2.55 7.45 21.54
C ASN A 147 3.33 7.45 20.21
N TYR A 148 3.36 6.32 19.53
CA TYR A 148 3.94 6.20 18.19
C TYR A 148 2.92 5.63 17.22
N ALA A 149 2.84 6.25 16.04
CA ALA A 149 1.87 5.85 15.02
C ALA A 149 2.42 6.08 13.61
N ALA A 150 1.83 5.34 12.68
CA ALA A 150 2.19 5.36 11.27
C ALA A 150 0.97 5.70 10.42
N HIS A 151 1.19 5.82 9.12
CA HIS A 151 0.13 6.02 8.13
C HIS A 151 -1.03 5.00 8.21
N GLY A 152 -0.80 3.78 8.72
CA GLY A 152 -1.80 2.70 8.76
C GLY A 152 -3.12 3.08 9.44
N GLY A 153 -3.08 3.91 10.50
CA GLY A 153 -4.29 4.36 11.19
C GLY A 153 -5.25 5.19 10.32
N PHE A 154 -4.74 5.80 9.24
CA PHE A 154 -5.55 6.54 8.26
C PHE A 154 -6.08 5.68 7.12
N CYS A 155 -5.57 4.46 6.95
CA CYS A 155 -5.79 3.69 5.72
C CYS A 155 -6.29 2.28 5.94
N SER A 156 -5.57 1.45 6.70
CA SER A 156 -5.64 -0.01 6.52
C SER A 156 -5.82 -0.82 7.79
N VAL A 157 -5.74 -0.17 8.96
CA VAL A 157 -5.94 -0.85 10.25
C VAL A 157 -7.36 -1.45 10.34
N ASN A 158 -8.36 -0.84 9.71
CA ASN A 158 -9.71 -1.38 9.61
C ASN A 158 -9.75 -2.73 8.87
N MET A 159 -9.06 -2.83 7.73
CA MET A 159 -8.96 -4.07 6.95
C MET A 159 -8.18 -5.14 7.70
N ALA A 160 -7.05 -4.75 8.30
CA ALA A 160 -6.25 -5.66 9.13
C ALA A 160 -7.06 -6.22 10.31
N ALA A 161 -7.80 -5.37 11.00
CA ALA A 161 -8.69 -5.78 12.09
C ALA A 161 -9.76 -6.76 11.59
N GLY A 162 -10.46 -6.43 10.50
CA GLY A 162 -11.47 -7.32 9.91
C GLY A 162 -10.92 -8.70 9.60
N MET A 163 -9.76 -8.79 8.96
CA MET A 163 -9.12 -10.08 8.66
C MET A 163 -8.66 -10.83 9.92
N ILE A 164 -8.17 -10.13 10.95
CA ILE A 164 -7.81 -10.77 12.23
C ILE A 164 -9.04 -11.42 12.85
N TYR A 165 -10.19 -10.74 12.86
CA TYR A 165 -11.44 -11.29 13.39
C TYR A 165 -11.99 -12.44 12.54
N THR A 166 -11.82 -12.41 11.21
CA THR A 166 -12.42 -13.42 10.32
C THR A 166 -11.55 -14.65 10.09
N ILE A 167 -10.23 -14.47 9.93
CA ILE A 167 -9.29 -15.54 9.53
C ILE A 167 -8.05 -15.62 10.42
N GLY A 168 -7.98 -14.86 11.53
CA GLY A 168 -6.88 -14.93 12.50
C GLY A 168 -5.58 -14.27 12.07
N GLY A 169 -5.57 -13.51 10.95
CA GLY A 169 -4.36 -12.86 10.44
C GLY A 169 -4.65 -11.54 9.72
N SER A 170 -3.63 -10.70 9.56
CA SER A 170 -3.75 -9.33 8.98
C SER A 170 -3.23 -9.22 7.54
N PHE A 171 -3.18 -10.32 6.80
CA PHE A 171 -2.48 -10.40 5.52
C PHE A 171 -3.21 -9.66 4.39
N TRP A 172 -2.88 -8.38 4.17
CA TRP A 172 -3.50 -7.58 3.10
C TRP A 172 -2.53 -6.89 2.12
N GLU A 173 -1.29 -6.50 2.51
CA GLU A 173 -0.45 -5.66 1.63
C GLU A 173 0.27 -6.40 0.50
N PHE A 174 0.51 -7.71 0.65
CA PHE A 174 1.40 -8.47 -0.25
C PHE A 174 0.74 -9.71 -0.88
N GLY A 175 -0.53 -9.98 -0.55
CA GLY A 175 -1.34 -10.99 -1.21
C GLY A 175 -2.04 -10.43 -2.43
N GLY A 176 -1.77 -10.96 -3.61
CA GLY A 176 -2.54 -10.69 -4.82
C GLY A 176 -3.61 -11.75 -5.05
N PRO A 177 -4.71 -11.44 -5.77
CA PRO A 177 -5.63 -12.47 -6.24
C PRO A 177 -4.91 -13.42 -7.21
N ASP A 178 -5.22 -14.71 -7.13
CA ASP A 178 -4.74 -15.72 -8.09
C ASP A 178 -5.55 -15.64 -9.39
N LEU A 179 -5.26 -14.62 -10.18
CA LEU A 179 -5.93 -14.38 -11.46
C LEU A 179 -5.54 -15.36 -12.55
N ASP A 180 -4.53 -16.21 -12.33
CA ASP A 180 -4.15 -17.25 -13.30
C ASP A 180 -5.14 -18.42 -13.28
N HIS A 181 -5.81 -18.67 -12.15
CA HIS A 181 -6.82 -19.73 -12.00
C HIS A 181 -8.26 -19.22 -11.85
N ALA A 182 -8.44 -17.92 -11.57
CA ALA A 182 -9.75 -17.33 -11.44
C ALA A 182 -10.53 -17.34 -12.78
N LYS A 183 -11.88 -17.44 -12.69
CA LYS A 183 -12.80 -17.24 -13.82
C LYS A 183 -13.57 -15.92 -13.72
N LEU A 184 -13.76 -15.44 -12.50
CA LEU A 184 -14.45 -14.21 -12.15
C LEU A 184 -13.59 -13.44 -11.17
N PHE A 185 -13.42 -12.14 -11.41
CA PHE A 185 -12.78 -11.23 -10.48
C PHE A 185 -13.69 -10.04 -10.21
N ILE A 186 -13.94 -9.78 -8.93
CA ILE A 186 -14.74 -8.64 -8.46
C ILE A 186 -13.81 -7.70 -7.70
N MET A 187 -13.63 -6.48 -8.20
CA MET A 187 -12.84 -5.44 -7.54
C MET A 187 -13.78 -4.39 -6.94
N ILE A 188 -13.67 -4.19 -5.63
CA ILE A 188 -14.57 -3.31 -4.87
C ILE A 188 -13.75 -2.17 -4.26
N GLY A 189 -14.21 -0.93 -4.44
CA GLY A 189 -13.67 0.25 -3.74
C GLY A 189 -12.19 0.58 -4.01
N THR A 190 -11.56 -0.03 -5.02
CA THR A 190 -10.12 0.14 -5.27
C THR A 190 -9.86 1.28 -6.25
N ALA A 191 -9.09 2.28 -5.82
CA ALA A 191 -8.64 3.37 -6.68
C ALA A 191 -7.59 2.90 -7.69
N GLU A 192 -7.57 3.54 -8.86
CA GLU A 192 -6.76 3.19 -10.04
C GLU A 192 -5.25 3.12 -9.85
N ASP A 193 -4.72 3.73 -8.80
CA ASP A 193 -3.30 3.86 -8.57
C ASP A 193 -2.80 3.14 -7.31
N HIS A 194 -3.71 2.47 -6.57
CA HIS A 194 -3.43 1.83 -5.28
C HIS A 194 -2.59 0.55 -5.42
N HIS A 195 -2.78 -0.26 -6.46
CA HIS A 195 -1.96 -1.45 -6.80
C HIS A 195 -1.11 -1.27 -8.08
N SER A 196 -1.07 -0.04 -8.62
CA SER A 196 -0.30 0.41 -9.79
C SER A 196 -0.25 -0.56 -10.99
N ASN A 197 0.93 -0.88 -11.51
CA ASN A 197 1.11 -1.59 -12.77
C ASN A 197 0.99 -3.12 -12.70
N PRO A 198 1.43 -3.81 -11.62
CA PRO A 198 1.25 -5.26 -11.50
C PRO A 198 -0.20 -5.68 -11.70
N MET A 199 -1.16 -4.97 -11.08
CA MET A 199 -2.58 -5.27 -11.24
C MET A 199 -3.07 -5.03 -12.68
N LYS A 200 -2.56 -4.00 -13.36
CA LYS A 200 -2.94 -3.73 -14.77
C LYS A 200 -2.48 -4.86 -15.70
N ILE A 201 -1.26 -5.38 -15.48
CA ILE A 201 -0.74 -6.52 -16.24
C ILE A 201 -1.58 -7.75 -15.95
N ALA A 202 -1.82 -8.04 -14.68
CA ALA A 202 -2.58 -9.20 -14.24
C ALA A 202 -4.03 -9.18 -14.77
N LEU A 203 -4.72 -8.04 -14.67
CA LEU A 203 -6.06 -7.84 -15.25
C LEU A 203 -6.08 -7.99 -16.77
N SER A 204 -5.08 -7.45 -17.47
CA SER A 204 -4.98 -7.60 -18.93
C SER A 204 -4.83 -9.07 -19.32
N LYS A 205 -3.95 -9.81 -18.64
CA LYS A 205 -3.75 -11.26 -18.85
C LYS A 205 -5.03 -12.05 -18.55
N PHE A 206 -5.63 -11.79 -17.39
CA PHE A 206 -6.88 -12.43 -16.94
C PHE A 206 -8.02 -12.26 -17.95
N LYS A 207 -8.27 -11.03 -18.40
CA LYS A 207 -9.32 -10.77 -19.40
C LYS A 207 -9.02 -11.42 -20.75
N ARG A 208 -7.75 -11.38 -21.21
CA ARG A 208 -7.34 -12.06 -22.47
C ARG A 208 -7.48 -13.58 -22.40
N ALA A 209 -7.39 -14.16 -21.21
CA ALA A 209 -7.65 -15.58 -20.96
C ALA A 209 -9.15 -15.92 -20.85
N GLY A 210 -10.05 -14.94 -21.03
CA GLY A 210 -11.50 -15.13 -20.97
C GLY A 210 -12.11 -14.92 -19.57
N GLY A 211 -11.33 -14.44 -18.60
CA GLY A 211 -11.83 -14.12 -17.28
C GLY A 211 -12.80 -12.92 -17.29
N ARG A 212 -13.89 -13.00 -16.52
CA ARG A 212 -14.87 -11.92 -16.36
C ARG A 212 -14.46 -11.01 -15.21
N PHE A 213 -14.39 -9.70 -15.47
CA PHE A 213 -14.00 -8.68 -14.50
C PHE A 213 -15.18 -7.73 -14.20
N ILE A 214 -15.60 -7.70 -12.93
CA ILE A 214 -16.62 -6.79 -12.41
C ILE A 214 -15.95 -5.75 -11.49
N SER A 215 -16.32 -4.49 -11.66
CA SER A 215 -15.87 -3.40 -10.80
C SER A 215 -17.05 -2.76 -10.08
N ILE A 216 -16.97 -2.67 -8.75
CA ILE A 216 -17.96 -2.02 -7.90
C ILE A 216 -17.32 -0.78 -7.30
N ASN A 217 -17.68 0.39 -7.82
CA ASN A 217 -17.01 1.64 -7.48
C ASN A 217 -17.93 2.83 -7.82
N PRO A 218 -18.04 3.88 -6.98
CA PRO A 218 -18.80 5.08 -7.33
C PRO A 218 -18.30 5.80 -8.58
N VAL A 219 -17.02 5.60 -8.97
CA VAL A 219 -16.41 6.23 -10.15
C VAL A 219 -15.93 5.22 -11.17
N ARG A 220 -16.12 5.53 -12.46
CA ARG A 220 -15.69 4.69 -13.59
C ARG A 220 -14.34 5.10 -14.17
N THR A 221 -13.30 5.14 -13.35
CA THR A 221 -11.93 5.50 -13.76
C THR A 221 -10.95 4.34 -13.58
N GLY A 222 -9.80 4.40 -14.27
CA GLY A 222 -8.73 3.41 -14.19
C GLY A 222 -9.17 1.96 -14.41
N TYR A 223 -9.11 1.12 -13.36
CA TYR A 223 -9.51 -0.29 -13.47
C TYR A 223 -10.97 -0.43 -13.89
N SER A 224 -11.87 0.38 -13.32
CA SER A 224 -13.31 0.35 -13.62
C SER A 224 -13.61 0.65 -15.10
N ALA A 225 -12.71 1.34 -15.80
CA ALA A 225 -12.90 1.66 -17.22
C ALA A 225 -12.75 0.45 -18.14
N ILE A 226 -12.02 -0.59 -17.71
CA ILE A 226 -11.81 -1.83 -18.47
C ILE A 226 -12.63 -3.01 -17.93
N ALA A 227 -13.52 -2.78 -16.96
CA ALA A 227 -14.40 -3.80 -16.42
C ALA A 227 -15.41 -4.26 -17.48
N ASP A 228 -15.73 -5.55 -17.49
CA ASP A 228 -16.84 -6.08 -18.29
C ASP A 228 -18.17 -5.55 -17.76
N GLU A 229 -18.24 -5.36 -16.45
CA GLU A 229 -19.38 -4.75 -15.77
C GLU A 229 -18.90 -3.76 -14.72
N TRP A 230 -19.48 -2.57 -14.72
CA TRP A 230 -19.24 -1.55 -13.71
C TRP A 230 -20.54 -1.26 -12.96
N ILE A 231 -20.50 -1.41 -11.64
CA ILE A 231 -21.63 -1.17 -10.75
C ILE A 231 -21.36 0.14 -9.98
N PRO A 232 -22.10 1.23 -10.28
CA PRO A 232 -21.96 2.51 -9.61
C PRO A 232 -22.62 2.50 -8.22
N ILE A 233 -21.92 1.95 -7.23
CA ILE A 233 -22.43 1.90 -5.86
C ILE A 233 -22.50 3.30 -5.23
N LYS A 234 -23.55 3.57 -4.45
CA LYS A 234 -23.63 4.79 -3.64
C LYS A 234 -22.55 4.74 -2.55
N PRO A 235 -21.71 5.77 -2.38
CA PRO A 235 -20.67 5.77 -1.35
C PRO A 235 -21.23 5.45 0.04
N GLY A 236 -20.56 4.54 0.75
CA GLY A 236 -20.95 4.12 2.11
C GLY A 236 -22.09 3.10 2.17
N THR A 237 -22.46 2.47 1.05
CA THR A 237 -23.55 1.46 1.00
C THR A 237 -23.08 0.04 0.70
N ASP A 238 -21.77 -0.20 0.68
CA ASP A 238 -21.14 -1.50 0.41
C ASP A 238 -21.65 -2.60 1.36
N GLY A 239 -21.88 -2.27 2.63
CA GLY A 239 -22.45 -3.20 3.61
C GLY A 239 -23.85 -3.71 3.22
N ALA A 240 -24.72 -2.84 2.69
CA ALA A 240 -26.05 -3.24 2.24
C ALA A 240 -25.97 -4.18 1.03
N LEU A 241 -25.05 -3.93 0.10
CA LEU A 241 -24.78 -4.82 -1.03
C LEU A 241 -24.32 -6.20 -0.55
N PHE A 242 -23.35 -6.26 0.38
CA PHE A 242 -22.88 -7.55 0.90
C PHE A 242 -23.96 -8.33 1.64
N MET A 243 -24.81 -7.66 2.42
CA MET A 243 -25.97 -8.31 3.07
C MET A 243 -26.95 -8.89 2.04
N ALA A 244 -27.24 -8.16 0.96
CA ALA A 244 -28.10 -8.65 -0.11
C ALA A 244 -27.49 -9.86 -0.85
N LEU A 245 -26.18 -9.83 -1.13
CA LEU A 245 -25.46 -10.94 -1.74
C LEU A 245 -25.46 -12.19 -0.84
N MET A 246 -25.17 -12.03 0.46
CA MET A 246 -25.21 -13.14 1.42
C MET A 246 -26.61 -13.74 1.52
N HIS A 247 -27.64 -12.89 1.61
CA HIS A 247 -29.03 -13.33 1.63
C HIS A 247 -29.36 -14.17 0.39
N GLU A 248 -29.00 -13.70 -0.80
CA GLU A 248 -29.30 -14.41 -2.05
C GLU A 248 -28.56 -15.74 -2.16
N LEU A 249 -27.28 -15.78 -1.78
CA LEU A 249 -26.48 -17.02 -1.76
C LEU A 249 -27.07 -18.06 -0.82
N ILE A 250 -27.52 -17.66 0.37
CA ILE A 250 -28.14 -18.57 1.34
C ILE A 250 -29.51 -19.03 0.85
N ARG A 251 -30.36 -18.09 0.42
CA ARG A 251 -31.74 -18.37 -0.05
C ARG A 251 -31.77 -19.32 -1.24
N THR A 252 -30.78 -19.24 -2.11
CA THR A 252 -30.66 -20.10 -3.31
C THR A 252 -29.73 -21.29 -3.12
N GLU A 253 -29.18 -21.47 -1.92
CA GLU A 253 -28.22 -22.54 -1.57
C GLU A 253 -26.96 -22.58 -2.48
N GLN A 254 -26.56 -21.42 -3.02
CA GLN A 254 -25.42 -21.26 -3.93
C GLN A 254 -24.10 -21.01 -3.17
N TYR A 255 -23.86 -21.74 -2.09
CA TYR A 255 -22.65 -21.65 -1.27
C TYR A 255 -21.99 -23.01 -1.10
N ASP A 256 -20.68 -23.03 -0.82
CA ASP A 256 -19.95 -24.28 -0.56
C ASP A 256 -20.21 -24.75 0.88
N ALA A 257 -21.28 -25.54 1.05
CA ALA A 257 -21.67 -26.06 2.35
C ALA A 257 -20.60 -26.98 2.98
N ALA A 258 -19.87 -27.75 2.17
CA ALA A 258 -18.84 -28.65 2.67
C ALA A 258 -17.64 -27.86 3.22
N PHE A 259 -17.23 -26.81 2.51
CA PHE A 259 -16.18 -25.90 2.96
C PHE A 259 -16.58 -25.20 4.25
N LEU A 260 -17.77 -24.59 4.31
CA LEU A 260 -18.24 -23.87 5.50
C LEU A 260 -18.29 -24.78 6.72
N LYS A 261 -18.86 -25.99 6.60
CA LYS A 261 -18.91 -26.96 7.69
C LYS A 261 -17.54 -27.35 8.24
N ARG A 262 -16.52 -27.44 7.37
CA ARG A 262 -15.18 -27.94 7.73
C ARG A 262 -14.22 -26.85 8.18
N TYR A 263 -14.30 -25.66 7.58
CA TYR A 263 -13.27 -24.62 7.69
C TYR A 263 -13.81 -23.31 8.25
N SER A 264 -15.05 -23.26 8.71
CA SER A 264 -15.64 -22.11 9.37
C SER A 264 -16.31 -22.49 10.69
N ASN A 265 -16.84 -21.49 11.39
CA ASN A 265 -17.67 -21.67 12.58
C ASN A 265 -19.17 -21.85 12.26
N SER A 266 -19.56 -22.06 11.00
CA SER A 266 -20.98 -22.16 10.60
C SER A 266 -21.77 -23.27 11.28
N GLY A 267 -21.08 -24.30 11.79
CA GLY A 267 -21.70 -25.43 12.51
C GLY A 267 -21.74 -25.28 14.03
N GLN A 268 -21.19 -24.19 14.57
CA GLN A 268 -21.16 -23.95 16.01
C GLN A 268 -22.53 -23.52 16.51
N LEU A 269 -22.92 -24.02 17.70
CA LEU A 269 -24.14 -23.58 18.37
C LEU A 269 -23.93 -22.20 18.99
N VAL A 270 -24.99 -21.41 19.09
CA VAL A 270 -24.98 -20.06 19.66
C VAL A 270 -25.99 -20.01 20.81
N CYS A 271 -25.61 -19.39 21.93
CA CYS A 271 -26.50 -19.18 23.06
C CYS A 271 -27.59 -18.14 22.72
N LEU A 272 -28.85 -18.53 22.84
CA LEU A 272 -30.01 -17.66 22.63
C LEU A 272 -30.73 -17.28 23.93
N ASP A 273 -30.24 -17.80 25.05
CA ASP A 273 -30.79 -17.48 26.36
C ASP A 273 -30.38 -16.06 26.75
N ALA A 274 -31.33 -15.28 27.26
CA ALA A 274 -31.07 -13.92 27.69
C ALA A 274 -30.03 -13.90 28.81
N GLY A 275 -28.93 -13.15 28.61
CA GLY A 275 -27.85 -13.08 29.59
C GLY A 275 -26.54 -12.55 29.01
N PRO A 276 -25.45 -12.57 29.81
CA PRO A 276 -24.13 -12.09 29.37
C PRO A 276 -23.53 -12.85 28.18
N GLU A 277 -24.04 -14.05 27.89
CA GLU A 277 -23.54 -14.93 26.83
C GLU A 277 -24.46 -14.99 25.61
N GLU A 278 -25.56 -14.24 25.60
CA GLU A 278 -26.48 -14.17 24.46
C GLU A 278 -25.72 -13.77 23.17
N GLY A 279 -25.85 -14.58 22.12
CA GLY A 279 -25.18 -14.37 20.84
C GLY A 279 -23.72 -14.86 20.78
N LEU A 280 -23.18 -15.43 21.86
CA LEU A 280 -21.86 -16.08 21.86
C LEU A 280 -21.97 -17.56 21.47
N PHE A 281 -20.87 -18.15 21.00
CA PHE A 281 -20.81 -19.59 20.76
C PHE A 281 -21.04 -20.35 22.07
N LEU A 282 -21.90 -21.37 22.01
CA LEU A 282 -22.13 -22.26 23.13
C LEU A 282 -20.81 -23.01 23.43
N PHE A 283 -20.32 -22.88 24.65
CA PHE A 283 -19.11 -23.53 25.11
C PHE A 283 -19.47 -24.52 26.21
N ASP A 284 -19.16 -25.80 25.97
CA ASP A 284 -19.23 -26.83 27.00
C ASP A 284 -17.79 -27.08 27.49
N PRO A 285 -17.43 -26.66 28.72
CA PRO A 285 -16.08 -26.87 29.25
C PRO A 285 -15.73 -28.35 29.45
N ASP A 286 -16.73 -29.24 29.44
CA ASP A 286 -16.57 -30.68 29.70
C ASP A 286 -16.59 -31.54 28.42
N SER A 287 -16.75 -30.94 27.22
CA SER A 287 -16.80 -31.66 25.92
C SER A 287 -15.44 -31.97 25.30
#